data_AF-A0A2S8PVJ1-F1
#
_entry.id   AF-A0A2S8PVJ1-F1
#
_cell.length_a   1.000
_cell.length_b   1.000
_cell.length_c   1.000
_cell.angle_alpha   90.00
_cell.angle_beta   90.00
_cell.angle_gamma   90.00
#
_symmetry.space_group_name_H-M   'P 1'
#
loop_
_entity.id
_entity.type
_entity.pdbx_description
1 polymer ?
#
loop_
_entity_poly.entity_id
_entity_poly.type
_entity_poly.pdbx_seq_one_letter_code
_entity_poly.pdbx_strand_id
1 'polypeptide(L)'
;MQGKHLTQKERFYIEKRCGEGVNQATIARELSLPRSTISRELRRNTDSAFNGTYSCRRAETLAWVCRHKPLPDNAFHHLEPQVQDYIRLALSTHTSPEVISGRLSLEFGISVVILRSSHLVLPLRPLHATASLSSPGD
;
A
#
# COMPACT_ATOMS: atom_id res chain seq x y z
N MET A 1 2.54 -9.74 12.88
CA MET A 1 3.65 -10.33 12.08
C MET A 1 3.69 -9.64 10.72
N GLN A 2 4.77 -8.89 10.46
CA GLN A 2 4.98 -8.23 9.18
C GLN A 2 5.40 -9.30 8.16
N GLY A 3 4.56 -9.55 7.16
CA GLY A 3 4.81 -10.58 6.15
C GLY A 3 5.85 -10.10 5.13
N LYS A 4 6.76 -10.99 4.70
CA LYS A 4 7.68 -10.70 3.60
C LYS A 4 6.88 -10.34 2.34
N HIS A 5 7.24 -9.23 1.70
CA HIS A 5 6.70 -8.88 0.39
C HIS A 5 7.39 -9.73 -0.69
N LEU A 6 6.60 -10.48 -1.45
CA LEU A 6 7.12 -11.23 -2.60
C LEU A 6 7.51 -10.27 -3.72
N THR A 7 8.73 -10.43 -4.19
CA THR A 7 9.30 -9.78 -5.37
C THR A 7 8.64 -10.28 -6.65
N GLN A 8 8.79 -9.52 -7.74
CA GLN A 8 8.29 -9.92 -9.06
C GLN A 8 8.87 -11.28 -9.50
N LYS A 9 10.17 -11.52 -9.27
CA LYS A 9 10.84 -12.78 -9.60
C LYS A 9 10.27 -13.97 -8.82
N GLU A 10 10.01 -13.81 -7.52
CA GLU A 10 9.39 -14.85 -6.70
C GLU A 10 7.97 -15.16 -7.19
N ARG A 11 7.17 -14.14 -7.54
CA ARG A 11 5.81 -14.34 -8.09
C ARG A 11 5.83 -15.07 -9.44
N PHE A 12 6.74 -14.69 -10.33
CA PHE A 12 6.92 -15.37 -11.61
C PHE A 12 7.30 -16.85 -11.41
N TYR A 13 8.20 -17.12 -10.46
CA TYR A 13 8.57 -18.49 -10.12
C TYR A 13 7.38 -19.31 -9.61
N ILE A 14 6.56 -18.73 -8.72
CA ILE A 14 5.34 -19.36 -8.21
C ILE A 14 4.39 -19.70 -9.35
N GLU A 15 4.14 -18.77 -10.29
CA GLU A 15 3.28 -18.99 -11.46
C GLU A 15 3.77 -20.17 -12.30
N LYS A 16 5.06 -20.21 -12.63
CA LYS A 16 5.65 -21.30 -13.40
C LYS A 16 5.45 -22.66 -12.71
N ARG A 17 5.80 -22.77 -11.43
CA ARG A 17 5.70 -24.03 -10.67
C ARG A 17 4.25 -24.48 -10.46
N CYS A 18 3.31 -23.53 -10.30
CA CYS A 18 1.88 -23.84 -10.26
C CYS A 18 1.39 -24.41 -11.60
N GLY A 19 1.85 -23.86 -12.73
CA GLY A 19 1.55 -24.42 -14.06
C GLY A 19 2.10 -25.84 -14.29
N GLU A 20 3.20 -26.18 -13.63
CA GLU A 20 3.79 -27.53 -13.62
C GLU A 20 3.09 -28.49 -12.63
N GLY A 21 2.06 -28.05 -11.90
CA GLY A 21 1.33 -28.88 -10.94
C GLY A 21 2.07 -29.13 -9.61
N VAL A 22 3.11 -28.35 -9.32
CA VAL A 22 3.94 -28.52 -8.12
C VAL A 22 3.18 -28.04 -6.88
N ASN A 23 3.25 -28.82 -5.79
CA ASN A 23 2.60 -28.47 -4.52
C ASN A 23 3.23 -27.23 -3.87
N GLN A 24 2.39 -26.35 -3.32
CA GLN A 24 2.81 -25.14 -2.59
C GLN A 24 3.85 -25.39 -1.47
N ALA A 25 3.89 -26.59 -0.86
CA ALA A 25 4.93 -26.94 0.12
C ALA A 25 6.32 -27.02 -0.51
N THR A 26 6.40 -27.61 -1.70
CA THR A 26 7.63 -27.76 -2.46
C THR A 26 8.12 -26.41 -2.96
N ILE A 27 7.22 -25.60 -3.53
CA ILE A 27 7.52 -24.22 -3.96
C ILE A 27 8.07 -23.39 -2.79
N ALA A 28 7.46 -23.53 -1.61
CA ALA A 28 7.92 -22.83 -0.41
C ALA A 28 9.35 -23.24 -0.01
N ARG A 29 9.68 -24.53 -0.09
CA ARG A 29 11.05 -25.03 0.17
C ARG A 29 12.05 -24.52 -0.87
N GLU A 30 11.68 -24.53 -2.16
CA GLU A 30 12.53 -24.06 -3.27
C GLU A 30 12.89 -22.57 -3.12
N LEU A 31 11.92 -21.74 -2.72
CA LEU A 31 12.13 -20.31 -2.50
C LEU A 31 12.67 -19.98 -1.10
N SER A 32 12.88 -20.98 -0.24
CA SER A 32 13.22 -20.79 1.18
C SER A 32 12.25 -19.83 1.91
N LEU A 33 10.95 -20.00 1.62
CA LEU A 33 9.86 -19.20 2.17
C LEU A 33 8.96 -20.04 3.09
N PRO A 34 8.28 -19.41 4.06
CA PRO A 34 7.23 -20.09 4.79
C PRO A 34 6.10 -20.54 3.85
N ARG A 35 5.60 -21.77 4.02
CA ARG A 35 4.42 -22.28 3.29
C ARG A 35 3.21 -21.35 3.39
N SER A 36 3.05 -20.70 4.55
CA SER A 36 1.97 -19.74 4.81
C SER A 36 2.07 -18.47 3.94
N THR A 37 3.26 -18.12 3.45
CA THR A 37 3.45 -17.00 2.51
C THR A 37 2.90 -17.38 1.15
N ILE A 38 3.27 -18.55 0.63
CA ILE A 38 2.78 -19.05 -0.66
C ILE A 38 1.26 -19.25 -0.63
N SER A 39 0.73 -19.89 0.41
CA SER A 39 -0.71 -20.12 0.54
C SER A 39 -1.50 -18.80 0.58
N ARG A 40 -1.02 -17.78 1.30
CA ARG A 40 -1.66 -16.47 1.34
C ARG A 40 -1.59 -15.73 0.00
N GLU A 41 -0.47 -15.87 -0.70
CA GLU A 41 -0.27 -15.29 -2.03
C GLU A 41 -1.27 -15.90 -3.03
N LEU A 42 -1.31 -17.23 -3.13
CA LEU A 42 -2.22 -17.95 -4.02
C LEU A 42 -3.68 -17.61 -3.67
N ARG A 43 -4.07 -17.70 -2.39
CA ARG A 43 -5.45 -17.41 -1.96
C ARG A 43 -5.92 -16.00 -2.32
N ARG A 44 -5.01 -15.01 -2.32
CA ARG A 44 -5.36 -13.60 -2.63
C ARG A 44 -5.43 -13.32 -4.13
N ASN A 45 -4.61 -14.02 -4.92
CA ASN A 45 -4.36 -13.65 -6.30
C ASN A 45 -4.87 -14.68 -7.32
N THR A 46 -5.22 -15.88 -6.89
CA THR A 46 -5.94 -16.86 -7.68
C THR A 46 -7.41 -16.46 -7.77
N ASP A 47 -7.88 -16.24 -8.99
CA ASP A 47 -9.27 -15.84 -9.25
C ASP A 47 -10.08 -17.05 -9.73
N SER A 48 -11.24 -17.27 -9.13
CA SER A 48 -12.19 -18.30 -9.57
C SER A 48 -12.70 -18.01 -10.98
N ALA A 49 -12.74 -16.74 -11.40
CA ALA A 49 -13.18 -16.35 -12.74
C ALA A 49 -12.19 -16.76 -13.85
N PHE A 50 -10.92 -17.04 -13.52
CA PHE A 50 -9.88 -17.43 -14.48
C PHE A 50 -9.44 -18.88 -14.30
N ASN A 51 -10.44 -19.77 -14.18
CA ASN A 51 -10.25 -21.21 -14.03
C ASN A 51 -9.40 -21.61 -12.81
N GLY A 52 -9.35 -20.76 -11.78
CA GLY A 52 -8.50 -20.99 -10.60
C GLY A 52 -7.00 -20.87 -10.87
N THR A 53 -6.59 -20.18 -11.94
CA THR A 53 -5.18 -20.03 -12.29
C THR A 53 -4.56 -18.83 -11.56
N TYR A 54 -3.35 -19.01 -11.03
CA TYR A 54 -2.57 -17.93 -10.45
C TYR A 54 -1.88 -17.13 -11.57
N SER A 55 -1.95 -15.79 -11.51
CA SER A 55 -1.21 -14.91 -12.43
C SER A 55 -0.27 -13.98 -11.68
N CYS A 56 1.03 -14.04 -12.02
CA CYS A 56 2.03 -13.19 -11.38
C CYS A 56 1.84 -11.71 -11.76
N ARG A 57 1.49 -11.45 -13.03
CA ARG A 57 1.25 -10.09 -13.55
C ARG A 57 0.07 -9.44 -12.83
N ARG A 58 -1.03 -10.18 -12.65
CA ARG A 58 -2.18 -9.67 -11.88
C ARG A 58 -1.82 -9.42 -10.42
N ALA A 59 -1.11 -10.35 -9.79
CA ALA A 59 -0.67 -10.20 -8.40
C ALA A 59 0.20 -8.96 -8.20
N GLU A 60 1.09 -8.66 -9.16
CA GLU A 60 1.92 -7.46 -9.17
C GLU A 60 1.10 -6.19 -9.41
N THR A 61 0.20 -6.19 -10.40
CA THR A 61 -0.71 -5.06 -10.65
C THR A 61 -1.56 -4.77 -9.41
N LEU A 62 -2.15 -5.78 -8.77
CA LEU A 62 -2.92 -5.60 -7.55
C LEU A 62 -2.05 -5.11 -6.39
N ALA A 63 -0.84 -5.61 -6.24
CA ALA A 63 0.07 -5.13 -5.22
C ALA A 63 0.50 -3.67 -5.48
N TRP A 64 0.70 -3.28 -6.74
CA TRP A 64 0.96 -1.90 -7.13
C TRP A 64 -0.26 -1.03 -6.86
N VAL A 65 -1.44 -1.43 -7.33
CA VAL A 65 -2.70 -0.71 -7.11
C VAL A 65 -2.97 -0.56 -5.62
N CYS A 66 -2.80 -1.58 -4.78
CA CYS A 66 -3.01 -1.47 -3.34
C CYS A 66 -2.00 -0.53 -2.66
N ARG A 67 -0.74 -0.48 -3.12
CA ARG A 67 0.28 0.46 -2.60
C ARG A 67 0.02 1.89 -3.03
N HIS A 68 -0.51 2.07 -4.23
CA HIS A 68 -0.76 3.37 -4.85
C HIS A 68 -2.25 3.72 -4.88
N LYS A 69 -3.08 2.97 -4.15
CA LYS A 69 -4.53 3.13 -4.23
C LYS A 69 -4.82 4.52 -3.69
N PRO A 70 -5.51 5.36 -4.45
CA PRO A 70 -5.99 6.58 -3.88
C PRO A 70 -6.85 6.24 -2.66
N LEU A 71 -6.80 7.06 -1.61
CA LEU A 71 -7.81 7.01 -0.57
C LEU A 71 -9.17 7.18 -1.26
N PRO A 72 -10.27 6.69 -0.65
CA PRO A 72 -11.58 6.87 -1.24
C PRO A 72 -11.80 8.35 -1.56
N ASP A 73 -12.51 8.66 -2.66
CA ASP A 73 -12.64 10.03 -3.22
C ASP A 73 -13.09 11.08 -2.19
N ASN A 74 -13.68 10.65 -1.07
CA ASN A 74 -14.11 11.48 0.04
C ASN A 74 -13.03 11.85 1.06
N ALA A 75 -11.80 11.32 0.99
CA ALA A 75 -10.76 11.61 1.98
C ALA A 75 -10.35 13.07 2.04
N PHE A 76 -10.39 13.77 0.90
CA PHE A 76 -10.18 15.20 0.87
C PHE A 76 -11.27 15.96 1.64
N HIS A 77 -12.52 15.51 1.57
CA HIS A 77 -13.64 16.11 2.29
C HIS A 77 -13.60 15.89 3.80
N HIS A 78 -12.84 14.90 4.26
CA HIS A 78 -12.61 14.65 5.70
C HIS A 78 -11.45 15.47 6.28
N LEU A 79 -10.73 16.23 5.45
CA LEU A 79 -9.72 17.17 5.93
C LEU A 79 -10.37 18.44 6.48
N GLU A 80 -9.69 19.07 7.45
CA GLU A 80 -10.11 20.36 7.97
C GLU A 80 -10.21 21.41 6.83
N PRO A 81 -11.21 22.30 6.82
CA PRO A 81 -11.39 23.29 5.75
C PRO A 81 -10.13 24.11 5.44
N GLN A 82 -9.35 24.48 6.47
CA GLN A 82 -8.10 25.23 6.30
C GLN A 82 -7.05 24.45 5.49
N VAL A 83 -6.97 23.14 5.71
CA VAL A 83 -6.07 22.24 4.98
C VAL A 83 -6.53 22.06 3.54
N GLN A 84 -7.85 21.99 3.31
CA GLN A 84 -8.41 21.93 1.95
C GLN A 84 -8.07 23.19 1.15
N ASP A 85 -8.26 24.37 1.75
CA ASP A 85 -8.00 25.65 1.09
C ASP A 85 -6.51 25.83 0.77
N TYR A 86 -5.64 25.41 1.70
CA TYR A 86 -4.20 25.37 1.46
C TYR A 86 -3.84 24.51 0.26
N ILE A 87 -4.38 23.29 0.18
CA ILE A 87 -4.13 22.38 -0.94
C ILE A 87 -4.62 22.98 -2.26
N ARG A 88 -5.83 23.58 -2.29
CA ARG A 88 -6.38 24.23 -3.49
C ARG A 88 -5.49 25.38 -3.96
N LEU A 89 -5.02 26.22 -3.04
CA LEU A 89 -4.13 27.34 -3.34
C LEU A 89 -2.73 26.88 -3.81
N ALA A 90 -2.19 25.84 -3.18
CA ALA A 90 -0.88 25.33 -3.57
C ALA A 90 -0.92 24.63 -4.94
N LEU A 91 -2.04 23.96 -5.28
CA LEU A 91 -2.26 23.40 -6.61
C LEU A 91 -2.48 24.50 -7.67
N SER A 92 -3.19 25.59 -7.34
CA SER A 92 -3.41 26.71 -8.28
C SER A 92 -2.14 27.49 -8.61
N THR A 93 -1.15 27.46 -7.71
CA THR A 93 0.17 28.06 -7.89
C THR A 93 1.17 27.14 -8.59
N HIS A 94 0.71 26.01 -9.14
CA HIS A 94 1.54 24.98 -9.78
C HIS A 94 2.64 24.42 -8.86
N THR A 95 2.42 24.43 -7.55
CA THR A 95 3.36 23.84 -6.59
C THR A 95 3.37 22.33 -6.76
N SER A 96 4.57 21.71 -6.76
CA SER A 96 4.69 20.27 -6.94
C SER A 96 3.98 19.51 -5.81
N PRO A 97 3.24 18.45 -6.10
CA PRO A 97 2.52 17.66 -5.08
C PRO A 97 3.37 17.18 -3.90
N GLU A 98 4.64 16.87 -4.14
CA GLU A 98 5.59 16.46 -3.10
C GLU A 98 5.96 17.62 -2.16
N VAL A 99 6.02 18.84 -2.67
CA VAL A 99 6.28 20.04 -1.87
C VAL A 99 5.06 20.35 -0.99
N ILE A 100 3.85 20.24 -1.55
CA ILE A 100 2.60 20.42 -0.82
C ILE A 100 2.50 19.36 0.30
N SER A 101 2.78 18.09 -0.02
CA SER A 101 2.87 16.99 0.95
C SER A 101 3.82 17.27 2.11
N GLY A 102 5.03 17.73 1.79
CA GLY A 102 6.05 18.07 2.79
C GLY A 102 5.60 19.20 3.72
N ARG A 103 5.00 20.25 3.17
CA ARG A 103 4.49 21.38 3.96
C ARG A 103 3.30 21.00 4.83
N LEU A 104 2.37 20.19 4.31
CA LEU A 104 1.26 19.66 5.12
C LEU A 104 1.75 18.87 6.33
N SER A 105 2.83 18.10 6.16
CA SER A 105 3.43 17.35 7.26
C SER A 105 4.11 18.24 8.29
N LEU A 106 4.71 19.37 7.87
CA LEU A 106 5.42 20.30 8.75
C LEU A 106 4.48 21.27 9.47
N GLU A 107 3.50 21.82 8.76
CA GLU A 107 2.62 22.88 9.25
C GLU A 107 1.39 22.31 9.97
N PHE A 108 0.84 21.17 9.52
CA PHE A 108 -0.41 20.60 10.04
C PHE A 108 -0.24 19.22 10.68
N GLY A 109 0.97 18.63 10.65
CA GLY A 109 1.20 17.26 11.13
C GLY A 109 0.47 16.18 10.31
N ILE A 110 -0.05 16.55 9.13
CA ILE A 110 -0.84 15.70 8.26
C ILE A 110 0.10 15.17 7.18
N SER A 111 0.46 13.90 7.27
CA SER A 111 1.31 13.29 6.26
C SER A 111 0.41 12.81 5.13
N VAL A 112 0.57 13.33 3.90
CA VAL A 112 -0.29 13.04 2.75
C VAL A 112 0.47 13.05 1.42
N VAL A 113 0.43 11.99 0.61
CA VAL A 113 0.91 11.90 -0.79
C VAL A 113 -0.08 12.50 -1.76
N ILE A 114 0.27 13.61 -2.40
CA ILE A 114 -0.55 14.21 -3.45
C ILE A 114 -0.02 13.67 -4.80
N LEU A 115 -0.90 13.13 -5.66
CA LEU A 115 -0.49 12.60 -6.97
C LEU A 115 -0.65 13.69 -8.05
N ARG A 116 0.28 13.75 -9.02
CA ARG A 116 0.41 14.77 -10.10
C ARG A 116 -0.79 14.95 -11.04
N SER A 117 -1.91 14.28 -10.81
CA SER A 117 -3.13 14.45 -11.60
C SER A 117 -4.17 15.18 -10.77
N SER A 118 -3.99 16.50 -10.64
CA SER A 118 -4.98 17.56 -10.34
C SER A 118 -6.05 17.39 -9.24
N HIS A 119 -6.20 16.27 -8.54
CA HIS A 119 -7.37 16.05 -7.66
C HIS A 119 -7.21 15.03 -6.52
N LEU A 120 -6.03 14.43 -6.24
CA LEU A 120 -5.95 13.39 -5.20
C LEU A 120 -4.77 13.54 -4.22
N VAL A 121 -5.13 13.44 -2.94
CA VAL A 121 -4.42 13.80 -1.70
C VAL A 121 -4.51 12.57 -0.76
N LEU A 122 -3.41 11.86 -0.45
CA LEU A 122 -3.39 10.56 0.25
C LEU A 122 -2.65 10.52 1.59
N PRO A 123 -3.26 10.38 2.78
CA PRO A 123 -2.50 10.31 4.03
C PRO A 123 -1.48 9.15 4.17
N LEU A 124 -0.25 9.47 4.57
CA LEU A 124 0.73 8.57 5.20
C LEU A 124 0.37 8.41 6.69
N ARG A 125 0.44 7.18 7.19
CA ARG A 125 0.11 6.83 8.59
C ARG A 125 1.04 7.53 9.60
N PRO A 126 0.55 7.87 10.80
CA PRO A 126 1.41 8.37 11.88
C PRO A 126 2.35 7.26 12.37
N LEU A 127 3.63 7.58 12.51
CA LEU A 127 4.57 6.81 13.30
C LEU A 127 4.09 6.90 14.76
N HIS A 128 3.80 5.76 15.38
CA HIS A 128 3.54 5.69 16.81
C HIS A 128 4.73 6.29 17.57
N ALA A 129 4.54 7.47 18.14
CA ALA A 129 5.38 7.97 19.21
C ALA A 129 4.96 7.24 20.50
N THR A 130 5.68 6.17 20.84
CA THR A 130 5.70 5.64 22.19
C THR A 130 6.41 6.65 23.08
N ALA A 131 5.65 7.46 23.81
CA ALA A 131 6.16 8.20 24.95
C ALA A 131 5.44 7.67 26.20
N SER A 132 6.19 6.89 26.96
CA SER A 132 5.89 6.49 28.32
C SER A 132 5.89 7.71 29.26
N LEU A 133 5.27 7.52 30.44
CA LEU A 133 5.41 8.28 31.69
C LEU A 133 4.48 9.49 31.89
N SER A 134 3.42 9.30 32.68
CA SER A 134 3.40 9.71 34.10
C SER A 134 1.95 9.72 34.62
N SER A 135 1.67 8.89 35.63
CA SER A 135 0.54 9.12 36.54
C SER A 135 0.77 10.43 37.32
N PRO A 136 -0.31 11.12 37.69
CA PRO A 136 -0.64 11.30 39.11
C PRO A 136 -2.12 10.90 39.33
N GLY A 137 -2.54 10.25 40.42
CA GLY A 137 -2.22 10.60 41.79
C GLY A 137 -3.19 11.67 42.27
N ASP A 138 -4.45 11.28 42.49
CA ASP A 138 -5.27 11.57 43.69
C ASP A 138 -6.65 10.89 43.57
#